data_AF-A0A426XGC3-F1
#
_entry.id   AF-A0A426XGC3-F1
#
_cell.length_a   1.000
_cell.length_b   1.000
_cell.length_c   1.000
_cell.angle_alpha   90.00
_cell.angle_beta   90.00
_cell.angle_gamma   90.00
#
_symmetry.space_group_name_H-M   'P 1'
#
loop_
_entity.id
_entity.type
_entity.pdbx_description
1 polymer ?
#
loop_
_entity_poly.entity_id
_entity_poly.type
_entity_poly.pdbx_seq_one_letter_code
_entity_poly.pdbx_strand_id
1 'polypeptide(L)'
;VSHHPMLIACHCEGRGWKFWGDSNLKSKFWGQSIQVDPVGVLTLEFDDGEIFQWSKVQGLVEDAKGTKVATLVGKWDDSMYCSFGDEVLKSKSSFLTENSTLLWKRNKPPPDPTRYNLTSFAITLNEITSDLKVDKACEFLTSTFSDLLISSFTFVLNCEYWSSIKGKLPPTDSRLRPDQRHLENGEYEKANSDKLRLERRQRMENGWKPRWFRRDSEDGTFRYLGGYWEAREQMKWDDCMDIFGEF
;
A
#
# COMPACT_ATOMS: atom_id res chain seq x y z
N VAL A 1 1.29 -5.42 10.32
CA VAL A 1 2.01 -5.12 11.58
C VAL A 1 1.08 -4.80 12.75
N SER A 2 -0.18 -4.42 12.49
CA SER A 2 -1.26 -4.39 13.49
C SER A 2 -2.60 -4.70 12.82
N HIS A 3 -3.53 -5.32 13.55
CA HIS A 3 -4.91 -5.56 13.08
C HIS A 3 -5.91 -4.53 13.62
N HIS A 4 -5.73 -4.09 14.88
CA HIS A 4 -6.58 -3.09 15.52
C HIS A 4 -5.72 -2.00 16.19
N PRO A 5 -5.54 -0.83 15.53
CA PRO A 5 -5.99 -0.48 14.18
C PRO A 5 -5.23 -1.24 13.08
N MET A 6 -5.80 -1.32 11.87
CA MET A 6 -5.13 -1.94 10.73
C MET A 6 -3.91 -1.12 10.33
N LEU A 7 -2.72 -1.72 10.40
CA LEU A 7 -1.47 -1.12 9.95
C LEU A 7 -0.69 -2.13 9.11
N ILE A 8 -0.32 -1.69 7.92
CA ILE A 8 0.53 -2.40 6.97
C ILE A 8 1.87 -1.67 6.94
N ALA A 9 2.97 -2.42 6.95
CA ALA A 9 4.30 -1.87 6.74
C ALA A 9 4.93 -2.56 5.52
N CYS A 10 5.71 -1.82 4.75
CA CYS A 10 6.44 -2.32 3.60
C CYS A 10 7.88 -1.81 3.60
N HIS A 11 8.75 -2.58 2.94
CA HIS A 11 10.14 -2.27 2.69
C HIS A 11 10.54 -2.86 1.36
N CYS A 12 11.18 -2.05 0.53
CA CYS A 12 11.64 -2.39 -0.81
C CYS A 12 13.05 -1.83 -0.99
N GLU A 13 13.92 -2.61 -1.62
CA GLU A 13 15.27 -2.17 -1.98
C GLU A 13 15.47 -2.40 -3.47
N GLY A 14 16.09 -1.43 -4.14
CA GLY A 14 16.48 -1.52 -5.52
C GLY A 14 17.91 -1.01 -5.73
N ARG A 15 18.33 -0.92 -6.99
CA ARG A 15 19.66 -0.40 -7.32
C ARG A 15 19.66 1.11 -7.12
N GLY A 16 20.40 1.61 -6.13
CA GLY A 16 20.53 3.04 -5.89
C GLY A 16 19.44 3.65 -5.02
N TRP A 17 18.50 2.84 -4.49
CA TRP A 17 17.37 3.36 -3.73
C TRP A 17 16.77 2.37 -2.73
N LYS A 18 16.14 2.92 -1.70
CA LYS A 18 15.35 2.20 -0.69
C LYS A 18 14.02 2.89 -0.50
N PHE A 19 12.94 2.11 -0.42
CA PHE A 19 11.61 2.60 -0.17
C PHE A 19 11.00 1.87 1.02
N TRP A 20 10.42 2.60 1.95
CA TRP A 20 9.70 2.00 3.07
C TRP A 20 8.55 2.89 3.50
N GLY A 21 7.61 2.30 4.21
CA GLY A 21 6.54 3.06 4.81
C GLY A 21 5.56 2.17 5.55
N ASP A 22 4.72 2.82 6.34
CA ASP A 22 3.56 2.20 6.93
C ASP A 22 2.31 2.98 6.57
N SER A 23 1.21 2.26 6.43
CA SER A 23 -0.08 2.82 6.04
C SER A 23 -1.22 2.15 6.80
N ASN A 24 -2.12 3.00 7.27
CA ASN A 24 -3.45 2.67 7.75
C ASN A 24 -4.46 3.12 6.70
N LEU A 25 -5.48 2.32 6.45
CA LEU A 25 -6.59 2.69 5.58
C LEU A 25 -7.81 3.05 6.44
N LYS A 26 -8.11 4.33 6.55
CA LYS A 26 -9.33 4.79 7.24
C LYS A 26 -10.45 4.93 6.23
N SER A 27 -11.53 4.16 6.40
CA SER A 27 -12.71 4.27 5.55
C SER A 27 -13.90 4.85 6.31
N LYS A 28 -14.67 5.73 5.66
CA LYS A 28 -15.94 6.25 6.18
C LYS A 28 -17.01 6.26 5.10
N PHE A 29 -18.15 5.63 5.39
CA PHE A 29 -19.32 5.68 4.52
C PHE A 29 -20.20 6.89 4.86
N TRP A 30 -20.54 7.68 3.86
CA TRP A 30 -21.34 8.91 3.96
C TRP A 30 -22.74 8.74 3.36
N GLY A 31 -23.24 7.51 3.26
CA GLY A 31 -24.55 7.18 2.70
C GLY A 31 -24.54 7.03 1.17
N GLN A 32 -23.93 7.98 0.45
CA GLN A 32 -23.81 7.91 -1.03
C GLN A 32 -22.38 7.69 -1.52
N SER A 33 -21.39 7.89 -0.66
CA SER A 33 -19.98 7.76 -1.00
C SER A 33 -19.20 7.07 0.11
N ILE A 34 -18.11 6.41 -0.28
CA ILE A 34 -17.12 5.88 0.66
C ILE A 34 -15.89 6.77 0.53
N GLN A 35 -15.52 7.42 1.63
CA GLN A 35 -14.23 8.08 1.76
C GLN A 35 -13.21 7.06 2.21
N VAL A 36 -12.09 6.99 1.52
CA VAL A 36 -10.95 6.12 1.84
C VAL A 36 -9.72 7.00 1.97
N ASP A 37 -9.20 7.13 3.19
CA ASP A 37 -8.04 7.94 3.51
C ASP A 37 -6.85 7.02 3.83
N PRO A 38 -5.84 6.94 2.96
CA PRO A 38 -4.55 6.39 3.36
C PRO A 38 -3.91 7.33 4.37
N VAL A 39 -3.47 6.79 5.51
CA VAL A 39 -2.80 7.53 6.57
C VAL A 39 -1.50 6.83 6.87
N GLY A 40 -0.39 7.51 6.60
CA GLY A 40 0.92 6.92 6.70
C GLY A 40 1.99 7.84 6.14
N VAL A 41 3.24 7.46 6.35
CA VAL A 41 4.39 8.12 5.73
C VAL A 41 5.07 7.10 4.85
N LEU A 42 5.21 7.44 3.58
CA LEU A 42 6.07 6.72 2.65
C LEU A 42 7.39 7.48 2.55
N THR A 43 8.52 6.77 2.52
CA THR A 43 9.85 7.34 2.40
C THR A 43 10.61 6.64 1.28
N LEU A 44 11.30 7.41 0.44
CA LEU A 44 12.26 6.96 -0.55
C LEU A 44 13.58 7.64 -0.28
N GLU A 45 14.63 6.86 -0.20
CA GLU A 45 16.01 7.32 -0.03
C GLU A 45 16.82 6.84 -1.23
N PHE A 46 17.62 7.74 -1.81
CA PHE A 46 18.61 7.43 -2.83
C PHE A 46 20.01 7.32 -2.22
N ASP A 47 20.92 6.60 -2.89
CA ASP A 47 22.29 6.36 -2.41
C ASP A 47 23.14 7.65 -2.29
N ASP A 48 22.74 8.74 -2.97
CA ASP A 48 23.34 10.06 -2.84
C ASP A 48 22.89 10.82 -1.58
N GLY A 49 21.98 10.23 -0.80
CA GLY A 49 21.44 10.78 0.43
C GLY A 49 20.18 11.62 0.24
N GLU A 50 19.65 11.76 -0.98
CA GLU A 50 18.36 12.43 -1.19
C GLU A 50 17.21 11.60 -0.60
N ILE A 51 16.36 12.25 0.20
CA ILE A 51 15.22 11.62 0.86
C ILE A 51 13.93 12.34 0.47
N PHE A 52 12.96 11.57 -0.05
CA PHE A 52 11.61 12.01 -0.37
C PHE A 52 10.62 11.37 0.59
N GLN A 53 9.70 12.16 1.16
CA GLN A 53 8.65 11.67 2.04
C GLN A 53 7.27 12.12 1.57
N TRP A 54 6.32 11.18 1.54
CA TRP A 54 4.94 11.44 1.16
C TRP A 54 4.00 11.09 2.30
N SER A 55 3.20 12.07 2.69
CA SER A 55 2.14 11.95 3.69
C SER A 55 1.11 13.06 3.46
N LYS A 56 0.28 13.37 4.47
CA LYS A 56 -0.48 14.63 4.46
C LYS A 56 0.50 15.79 4.38
N VAL A 57 0.34 16.64 3.37
CA VAL A 57 1.19 17.83 3.19
C VAL A 57 0.86 18.80 4.31
N GLN A 58 1.81 19.02 5.22
CA GLN A 58 1.78 20.09 6.21
C GLN A 58 3.19 20.66 6.32
N GLY A 59 3.34 21.96 6.08
CA GLY A 59 4.64 22.62 6.09
C GLY A 59 4.53 24.10 6.40
N LEU A 60 5.68 24.69 6.74
CA LEU A 60 5.83 26.12 6.97
C LEU A 60 6.67 26.70 5.82
N VAL A 61 6.30 27.89 5.35
CA VAL A 61 7.11 28.67 4.41
C VAL A 61 7.75 29.79 5.21
N GLU A 62 9.07 29.90 5.13
CA GLU A 62 9.87 30.90 5.85
C GLU A 62 10.56 31.86 4.87
N ASP A 63 10.77 33.10 5.29
CA ASP A 63 11.62 34.05 4.57
C ASP A 63 13.12 33.79 4.83
N ALA A 64 13.99 34.58 4.19
CA ALA A 64 15.45 34.45 4.37
C ALA A 64 15.95 34.70 5.81
N LYS A 65 15.08 35.19 6.71
CA LYS A 65 15.36 35.45 8.12
C LYS A 65 14.80 34.35 9.03
N GLY A 66 14.16 33.31 8.48
CA GLY A 66 13.48 32.25 9.24
C GLY A 66 12.13 32.69 9.79
N THR A 67 11.56 33.80 9.30
CA THR A 67 10.23 34.25 9.74
C THR A 67 9.18 33.50 8.93
N LYS A 68 8.23 32.85 9.62
CA LYS A 68 7.10 32.19 8.98
C LYS A 68 6.28 33.22 8.18
N VAL A 69 6.11 32.98 6.88
CA VAL A 69 5.31 33.82 5.96
C VAL A 69 4.03 33.12 5.49
N ALA A 70 4.01 31.79 5.46
CA ALA A 70 2.82 31.04 5.09
C ALA A 70 2.82 29.61 5.66
N THR A 71 1.66 28.96 5.57
CA THR A 71 1.49 27.55 5.91
C THR A 71 1.07 26.76 4.66
N LEU A 72 1.81 25.72 4.32
CA LEU A 72 1.46 24.76 3.27
C LEU A 72 0.60 23.65 3.88
N VAL A 73 -0.57 23.38 3.30
CA VAL A 73 -1.47 22.30 3.74
C VAL A 73 -2.07 21.57 2.55
N GLY A 74 -2.29 20.27 2.67
CA GLY A 74 -2.96 19.50 1.63
C GLY A 74 -2.68 18.02 1.68
N LYS A 75 -2.90 17.36 0.54
CA LYS A 75 -2.52 15.98 0.29
C LYS A 75 -1.99 15.86 -1.13
N TRP A 76 -0.95 15.05 -1.31
CA TRP A 76 -0.34 14.78 -2.61
C TRP A 76 -1.29 14.10 -3.60
N ASP A 77 -2.38 13.47 -3.12
CA ASP A 77 -3.35 12.72 -3.92
C ASP A 77 -4.68 13.48 -4.16
N ASP A 78 -4.81 14.71 -3.66
CA ASP A 78 -6.03 15.52 -3.84
C ASP A 78 -5.73 16.98 -4.19
N SER A 79 -5.17 17.75 -3.26
CA SER A 79 -4.89 19.17 -3.47
C SER A 79 -3.92 19.73 -2.44
N MET A 80 -3.15 20.74 -2.82
CA MET A 80 -2.23 21.50 -1.98
C MET A 80 -2.58 22.99 -2.01
N TYR A 81 -2.56 23.62 -0.83
CA TYR A 81 -2.89 25.01 -0.60
C TYR A 81 -1.81 25.70 0.22
N CYS A 82 -1.58 26.97 -0.05
CA CYS A 82 -0.75 27.87 0.74
C CYS A 82 -1.65 28.90 1.42
N SER A 83 -1.61 29.01 2.75
CA SER A 83 -2.33 30.04 3.50
C SER A 83 -1.35 31.08 4.02
N PHE A 84 -1.57 32.34 3.66
CA PHE A 84 -0.78 33.48 4.13
C PHE A 84 -1.41 34.04 5.42
N GLY A 85 -0.63 34.10 6.52
CA GLY A 85 -1.09 34.57 7.83
C GLY A 85 -0.92 33.56 9.00
N ASP A 86 -1.18 34.02 10.22
CA ASP A 86 -0.89 33.30 11.47
C ASP A 86 -1.94 32.25 11.90
N GLU A 87 -3.05 32.11 11.19
CA GLU A 87 -4.13 31.22 11.63
C GLU A 87 -3.81 29.73 11.38
N VAL A 88 -3.62 29.01 12.48
CA VAL A 88 -3.45 27.55 12.52
C VAL A 88 -4.77 26.87 12.12
N LEU A 89 -4.79 26.27 10.93
CA LEU A 89 -5.92 25.49 10.44
C LEU A 89 -6.15 24.24 11.31
N LYS A 90 -7.13 24.30 12.21
CA LYS A 90 -7.75 23.10 12.80
C LYS A 90 -8.67 22.47 11.75
N SER A 91 -8.29 21.27 11.30
CA SER A 91 -9.03 20.46 10.34
C SER A 91 -10.51 20.29 10.70
N LYS A 92 -11.40 20.77 9.83
CA LYS A 92 -12.74 20.21 9.54
C LYS A 92 -13.25 20.78 8.21
N SER A 93 -13.12 19.99 7.14
CA SER A 93 -14.07 19.80 6.02
C SER A 93 -14.78 20.97 5.31
N SER A 94 -14.60 22.24 5.66
CA SER A 94 -15.31 23.35 5.02
C SER A 94 -14.64 24.65 5.45
N PHE A 95 -14.47 25.57 4.51
CA PHE A 95 -13.88 26.90 4.65
C PHE A 95 -12.35 26.91 4.60
N LEU A 96 -11.83 26.76 3.37
CA LEU A 96 -10.64 27.49 2.95
C LEU A 96 -10.87 28.97 3.30
N THR A 97 -10.09 29.51 4.24
CA THR A 97 -10.07 30.93 4.57
C THR A 97 -9.77 31.75 3.32
N GLU A 98 -10.30 32.98 3.21
CA GLU A 98 -10.12 33.89 2.06
C GLU A 98 -8.65 34.07 1.62
N ASN A 99 -7.69 33.84 2.54
CA ASN A 99 -6.25 33.99 2.31
C ASN A 99 -5.52 32.69 1.89
N SER A 100 -6.24 31.67 1.41
CA SER A 100 -5.64 30.42 0.94
C SER A 100 -5.57 30.34 -0.60
N THR A 101 -4.37 30.08 -1.11
CA THR A 101 -4.08 29.95 -2.54
C THR A 101 -3.89 28.48 -2.91
N LEU A 102 -4.62 27.97 -3.90
CA LEU A 102 -4.42 26.64 -4.45
C LEU A 102 -3.10 26.58 -5.21
N LEU A 103 -2.18 25.70 -4.82
CA LEU A 103 -0.90 25.50 -5.50
C LEU A 103 -0.97 24.36 -6.52
N TRP A 104 -1.66 23.28 -6.15
CA TRP A 104 -1.77 22.09 -6.98
C TRP A 104 -3.07 21.36 -6.67
N LYS A 105 -3.68 20.74 -7.68
CA LYS A 105 -4.85 19.89 -7.51
C LYS A 105 -4.74 18.69 -8.44
N ARG A 106 -5.11 17.52 -7.94
CA ARG A 106 -5.24 16.31 -8.74
C ARG A 106 -6.22 16.56 -9.88
N ASN A 107 -5.85 16.12 -11.09
CA ASN A 107 -6.75 16.10 -12.23
C ASN A 107 -7.99 15.23 -11.94
N LYS A 108 -9.15 15.61 -12.49
CA LYS A 108 -10.35 14.77 -12.40
C LYS A 108 -10.10 13.43 -13.10
N PRO A 109 -10.70 12.33 -12.61
CA PRO A 109 -10.70 11.09 -13.37
C PRO A 109 -11.25 11.31 -14.79
N PRO A 110 -10.80 10.53 -15.79
CA PRO A 110 -11.38 10.56 -17.13
C PRO A 110 -12.90 10.38 -17.08
N PRO A 111 -13.64 11.02 -18.01
CA PRO A 111 -15.11 10.93 -18.04
C PRO A 111 -15.62 9.52 -18.34
N ASP A 112 -14.80 8.67 -18.94
CA ASP A 112 -15.08 7.26 -19.19
C ASP A 112 -14.19 6.38 -18.30
N PRO A 113 -14.61 6.12 -17.05
CA PRO A 113 -13.84 5.32 -16.13
C PRO A 113 -13.81 3.85 -16.53
N THR A 114 -12.65 3.21 -16.39
CA THR A 114 -12.57 1.75 -16.41
C THR A 114 -13.35 1.14 -15.25
N ARG A 115 -13.69 -0.15 -15.32
CA ARG A 115 -14.44 -0.90 -14.28
C ARG A 115 -13.92 -0.68 -12.84
N TYR A 116 -12.64 -0.32 -12.67
CA TYR A 116 -12.00 -0.05 -11.36
C TYR A 116 -11.47 1.37 -11.20
N ASN A 117 -11.88 2.33 -12.04
CA ASN A 117 -11.43 3.73 -12.01
C ASN A 117 -9.90 3.92 -12.12
N LEU A 118 -9.17 2.99 -12.74
CA LEU A 118 -7.73 3.15 -12.98
C LEU A 118 -7.49 4.13 -14.13
N THR A 119 -6.48 4.99 -14.01
CA THR A 119 -6.05 5.91 -15.08
C THR A 119 -5.35 5.13 -16.20
N SER A 120 -5.38 5.65 -17.44
CA SER A 120 -4.60 5.07 -18.55
C SER A 120 -3.13 4.92 -18.16
N PHE A 121 -2.54 5.91 -17.47
CA PHE A 121 -1.20 5.81 -16.90
C PHE A 121 -1.03 4.67 -15.89
N ALA A 122 -1.97 4.43 -14.97
CA ALA A 122 -1.91 3.30 -14.04
C ALA A 122 -2.03 1.94 -14.74
N ILE A 123 -2.77 1.91 -15.87
CA ILE A 123 -2.91 0.74 -16.74
C ILE A 123 -1.60 0.50 -17.52
N THR A 124 -0.98 1.56 -18.06
CA THR A 124 0.24 1.47 -18.89
C THR A 124 1.56 1.49 -18.11
N LEU A 125 1.56 1.87 -16.83
CA LEU A 125 2.70 1.70 -15.90
C LEU A 125 3.18 0.25 -15.79
N ASN A 126 2.39 -0.69 -16.33
CA ASN A 126 2.65 -2.13 -16.35
C ASN A 126 2.59 -2.72 -17.78
N GLU A 127 2.73 -1.90 -18.82
CA GLU A 127 2.90 -2.39 -20.18
C GLU A 127 4.27 -3.07 -20.30
N ILE A 128 4.27 -4.38 -20.60
CA ILE A 128 5.49 -5.16 -20.74
C ILE A 128 6.21 -4.67 -21.99
N THR A 129 7.25 -3.87 -21.81
CA THR A 129 8.16 -3.48 -22.88
C THR A 129 8.88 -4.72 -23.43
N SER A 130 9.33 -4.68 -24.68
CA SER A 130 9.85 -5.86 -25.39
C SER A 130 11.03 -6.56 -24.68
N ASP A 131 11.74 -5.83 -23.82
CA ASP A 131 12.82 -6.26 -22.93
C ASP A 131 12.37 -6.96 -21.64
N LEU A 132 11.08 -6.86 -21.26
CA LEU A 132 10.47 -7.51 -20.09
C LEU A 132 9.63 -8.74 -20.46
N LYS A 133 9.63 -9.16 -21.72
CA LYS A 133 8.93 -10.38 -22.18
C LYS A 133 9.55 -11.63 -21.56
N VAL A 134 9.01 -12.08 -20.43
CA VAL A 134 9.27 -13.41 -19.87
C VAL A 134 8.21 -14.37 -20.43
N ASP A 135 8.67 -15.30 -21.27
CA ASP A 135 8.04 -16.49 -21.87
C ASP A 135 6.53 -16.47 -22.26
N LYS A 136 6.23 -17.21 -23.33
CA LYS A 136 4.91 -17.33 -24.00
C LYS A 136 3.71 -17.67 -23.09
N ALA A 137 3.92 -18.07 -21.83
CA ALA A 137 2.86 -18.30 -20.85
C ALA A 137 2.14 -17.01 -20.42
N CYS A 138 2.83 -15.86 -20.38
CA CYS A 138 2.20 -14.57 -20.03
C CYS A 138 1.27 -14.02 -21.13
N GLU A 139 1.49 -14.39 -22.41
CA GLU A 139 0.68 -13.91 -23.54
C GLU A 139 -0.71 -14.59 -23.62
N PHE A 140 -0.90 -15.76 -23.01
CA PHE A 140 -2.17 -16.50 -23.07
C PHE A 140 -3.18 -16.07 -21.98
N LEU A 141 -2.70 -15.54 -20.84
CA LEU A 141 -3.53 -15.24 -19.66
C LEU A 141 -4.11 -13.82 -19.65
N THR A 142 -3.55 -12.90 -20.43
CA THR A 142 -4.11 -11.54 -20.64
C THR A 142 -5.44 -11.56 -21.38
N SER A 143 -5.71 -12.61 -22.16
CA SER A 143 -6.97 -12.75 -22.91
C SER A 143 -8.15 -13.21 -22.05
N THR A 144 -7.91 -13.89 -20.93
CA THR A 144 -8.98 -14.52 -20.12
C THR A 144 -9.48 -13.61 -18.98
N PHE A 145 -8.70 -12.59 -18.62
CA PHE A 145 -8.98 -11.72 -17.47
C PHE A 145 -9.33 -10.27 -17.84
N SER A 146 -9.68 -10.00 -19.10
CA SER A 146 -10.29 -8.73 -19.51
C SER A 146 -11.51 -8.35 -18.66
N ASP A 147 -12.17 -9.34 -18.06
CA ASP A 147 -13.36 -9.15 -17.22
C ASP A 147 -13.04 -8.59 -15.83
N LEU A 148 -11.82 -8.74 -15.32
CA LEU A 148 -11.44 -8.22 -14.01
C LEU A 148 -10.63 -6.92 -14.10
N LEU A 149 -10.29 -6.41 -15.29
CA LEU A 149 -9.44 -5.20 -15.52
C LEU A 149 -8.36 -4.95 -14.44
N ILE A 150 -7.75 -6.04 -13.96
CA ILE A 150 -6.67 -6.04 -12.98
C ILE A 150 -5.37 -5.77 -13.77
N SER A 151 -4.47 -4.92 -13.26
CA SER A 151 -3.19 -4.70 -13.95
C SER A 151 -2.41 -6.01 -14.08
N SER A 152 -1.62 -6.16 -15.14
CA SER A 152 -0.68 -7.29 -15.31
C SER A 152 0.20 -7.51 -14.07
N PHE A 153 0.62 -6.44 -13.40
CA PHE A 153 1.33 -6.51 -12.11
C PHE A 153 0.47 -7.13 -11.00
N THR A 154 -0.78 -6.70 -10.84
CA THR A 154 -1.68 -7.22 -9.80
C THR A 154 -2.03 -8.70 -10.05
N PHE A 155 -2.09 -9.11 -11.32
CA PHE A 155 -2.13 -10.53 -11.68
C PHE A 155 -0.87 -11.23 -11.19
N VAL A 156 0.32 -10.78 -11.59
CA VAL A 156 1.62 -11.38 -11.17
C VAL A 156 1.81 -11.42 -9.65
N LEU A 157 1.23 -10.49 -8.88
CA LEU A 157 1.30 -10.53 -7.41
C LEU A 157 0.78 -11.85 -6.83
N ASN A 158 -0.24 -12.47 -7.43
CA ASN A 158 -0.85 -13.72 -6.97
C ASN A 158 -0.85 -14.86 -8.02
N CYS A 159 -0.26 -14.66 -9.21
CA CYS A 159 -0.28 -15.60 -10.34
C CYS A 159 0.94 -16.52 -10.48
N GLU A 160 0.81 -17.42 -11.47
CA GLU A 160 1.45 -18.71 -11.69
C GLU A 160 3.00 -18.77 -11.86
N TYR A 161 3.78 -17.83 -11.31
CA TYR A 161 5.23 -18.08 -11.11
C TYR A 161 5.54 -19.08 -9.97
N TRP A 162 4.48 -19.70 -9.45
CA TRP A 162 4.41 -20.59 -8.30
C TRP A 162 5.45 -21.71 -8.28
N SER A 163 5.77 -22.35 -9.41
CA SER A 163 6.67 -23.50 -9.44
C SER A 163 8.10 -23.15 -8.97
N SER A 164 8.56 -21.92 -9.22
CA SER A 164 9.93 -21.49 -8.88
C SER A 164 10.07 -20.86 -7.49
N ILE A 165 8.96 -20.35 -6.92
CA ILE A 165 8.96 -19.59 -5.65
C ILE A 165 8.25 -20.29 -4.49
N LYS A 166 7.37 -21.27 -4.72
CA LYS A 166 6.55 -21.91 -3.67
C LYS A 166 7.37 -22.43 -2.47
N GLY A 167 8.53 -23.04 -2.73
CA GLY A 167 9.43 -23.54 -1.67
C GLY A 167 10.24 -22.46 -0.96
N LYS A 168 10.16 -21.21 -1.42
CA LYS A 168 10.93 -20.06 -0.92
C LYS A 168 10.05 -19.01 -0.22
N LEU A 169 8.79 -19.33 0.06
CA LEU A 169 7.87 -18.42 0.74
C LEU A 169 7.71 -18.84 2.22
N PRO A 170 7.58 -17.88 3.14
CA PRO A 170 7.17 -18.21 4.50
C PRO A 170 5.72 -18.71 4.50
N PRO A 171 5.32 -19.51 5.51
CA PRO A 171 3.94 -20.01 5.63
C PRO A 171 2.90 -18.89 5.81
N THR A 172 3.34 -17.67 6.09
CA THR A 172 2.48 -16.48 6.26
C THR A 172 2.28 -15.66 4.98
N ASP A 173 2.84 -16.08 3.83
CA ASP A 173 2.74 -15.30 2.58
C ASP A 173 1.30 -15.31 2.02
N SER A 174 0.79 -14.15 1.59
CA SER A 174 -0.58 -14.01 1.11
C SER A 174 -0.93 -14.94 -0.06
N ARG A 175 0.05 -15.39 -0.85
CA ARG A 175 -0.21 -16.35 -1.95
C ARG A 175 -0.65 -17.73 -1.45
N LEU A 176 -0.34 -18.04 -0.18
CA LEU A 176 -0.73 -19.29 0.49
C LEU A 176 -2.12 -19.20 1.13
N ARG A 177 -2.76 -18.02 1.09
CA ARG A 177 -4.02 -17.76 1.77
C ARG A 177 -5.20 -18.47 1.07
N PRO A 178 -5.84 -19.47 1.72
CA PRO A 178 -6.76 -20.39 1.05
C PRO A 178 -8.09 -19.75 0.63
N ASP A 179 -8.67 -18.86 1.45
CA ASP A 179 -9.90 -18.13 1.11
C ASP A 179 -9.72 -17.25 -0.14
N GLN A 180 -8.57 -16.59 -0.25
CA GLN A 180 -8.22 -15.80 -1.42
C GLN A 180 -8.02 -16.68 -2.67
N ARG A 181 -7.34 -17.83 -2.53
CA ARG A 181 -7.13 -18.77 -3.65
C ARG A 181 -8.43 -19.38 -4.15
N HIS A 182 -9.32 -19.78 -3.25
CA HIS A 182 -10.65 -20.28 -3.63
C HIS A 182 -11.46 -19.22 -4.35
N LEU A 183 -11.40 -17.96 -3.90
CA LEU A 183 -12.06 -16.85 -4.58
C LEU A 183 -11.51 -16.63 -5.99
N GLU A 184 -10.18 -16.65 -6.16
CA GLU A 184 -9.50 -16.53 -7.45
C GLU A 184 -9.89 -17.67 -8.42
N ASN A 185 -10.15 -18.87 -7.89
CA ASN A 185 -10.61 -20.04 -8.67
C ASN A 185 -12.14 -20.07 -8.91
N GLY A 186 -12.89 -19.08 -8.42
CA GLY A 186 -14.36 -19.04 -8.50
C GLY A 186 -15.09 -20.01 -7.56
N GLU A 187 -14.40 -20.59 -6.58
CA GLU A 187 -14.95 -21.52 -5.58
C GLU A 187 -15.52 -20.75 -4.38
N TYR A 188 -16.60 -19.99 -4.59
CA TYR A 188 -17.12 -19.01 -3.64
C TYR A 188 -17.51 -19.57 -2.27
N GLU A 189 -18.14 -20.75 -2.22
CA GLU A 189 -18.56 -21.39 -0.97
C GLU A 189 -17.34 -21.78 -0.12
N LYS A 190 -16.30 -22.33 -0.75
CA LYS A 190 -15.04 -22.67 -0.08
C LYS A 190 -14.32 -21.41 0.42
N ALA A 191 -14.26 -20.37 -0.41
CA ALA A 191 -13.67 -19.09 -0.04
C ALA A 191 -14.33 -18.50 1.20
N ASN A 192 -15.66 -18.51 1.26
CA ASN A 192 -16.40 -17.99 2.41
C ASN A 192 -16.18 -18.84 3.67
N SER A 193 -16.17 -20.17 3.54
CA SER A 193 -15.89 -21.09 4.65
C SER A 193 -14.50 -20.84 5.25
N ASP A 194 -13.47 -20.76 4.41
CA ASP A 194 -12.09 -20.50 4.87
C ASP A 194 -11.93 -19.10 5.45
N LYS A 195 -12.60 -18.09 4.88
CA LYS A 195 -12.58 -16.74 5.44
C LYS A 195 -13.07 -16.74 6.89
N LEU A 196 -14.21 -17.39 7.15
CA LEU A 196 -14.76 -17.50 8.51
C LEU A 196 -13.81 -18.25 9.45
N ARG A 197 -13.17 -19.33 8.97
CA ARG A 197 -12.21 -20.11 9.74
C ARG A 197 -11.00 -19.27 10.16
N LEU A 198 -10.38 -18.57 9.20
CA LEU A 198 -9.20 -17.72 9.44
C LEU A 198 -9.52 -16.55 10.37
N GLU A 199 -10.66 -15.88 10.19
CA GLU A 199 -11.08 -14.79 11.09
C GLU A 199 -11.34 -15.27 12.52
N ARG A 200 -11.98 -16.44 12.70
CA ARG A 200 -12.20 -17.01 14.04
C ARG A 200 -10.88 -17.34 14.73
N ARG A 201 -9.94 -17.95 14.00
CA ARG A 201 -8.61 -18.26 14.52
C ARG A 201 -7.88 -16.99 14.95
N GLN A 202 -7.87 -15.95 14.11
CA GLN A 202 -7.23 -14.67 14.42
C GLN A 202 -7.82 -14.01 15.69
N ARG A 203 -9.12 -14.14 15.95
CA ARG A 203 -9.76 -13.60 17.17
C ARG A 203 -9.37 -14.35 18.45
N MET A 204 -8.97 -15.61 18.33
CA MET A 204 -8.53 -16.43 19.47
C MET A 204 -7.04 -16.27 19.75
N GLU A 205 -6.26 -15.76 18.79
CA GLU A 205 -4.85 -15.46 18.97
C GLU A 205 -4.68 -14.16 19.78
N ASN A 206 -3.92 -14.26 20.88
CA ASN A 206 -3.56 -13.12 21.72
C ASN A 206 -2.07 -12.79 21.57
N GLY A 207 -1.73 -11.50 21.59
CA GLY A 207 -0.35 -11.05 21.75
C GLY A 207 0.54 -11.15 20.50
N TRP A 208 -0.04 -11.08 19.29
CA TRP A 208 0.72 -11.09 18.03
C TRP A 208 1.77 -9.98 17.97
N LYS A 209 3.01 -10.32 17.63
CA LYS A 209 4.10 -9.37 17.40
C LYS A 209 4.62 -9.50 15.96
N PRO A 210 4.75 -8.39 15.20
CA PRO A 210 5.32 -8.46 13.86
C PRO A 210 6.78 -8.92 13.92
N ARG A 211 7.15 -9.84 13.02
CA ARG A 211 8.48 -10.45 12.98
C ARG A 211 9.52 -9.58 12.30
N TRP A 212 9.20 -9.10 11.10
CA TRP A 212 10.17 -8.43 10.22
C TRP A 212 10.26 -6.92 10.42
N PHE A 213 9.38 -6.36 11.25
CA PHE A 213 9.24 -4.92 11.43
C PHE A 213 9.12 -4.58 12.91
N ARG A 214 9.70 -3.43 13.29
CA ARG A 214 9.56 -2.82 14.61
C ARG A 214 9.11 -1.38 14.46
N ARG A 215 8.36 -0.90 15.45
CA ARG A 215 7.99 0.50 15.55
C ARG A 215 9.07 1.27 16.33
N ASP A 216 9.55 2.39 15.81
CA ASP A 216 10.62 3.17 16.45
C ASP A 216 10.16 3.87 17.74
N SER A 217 8.91 4.31 17.78
CA SER A 217 8.29 5.02 18.91
C SER A 217 6.76 4.89 18.85
N GLU A 218 6.05 5.36 19.89
CA GLU A 218 4.57 5.31 19.92
C GLU A 218 3.88 6.06 18.79
N ASP A 219 4.56 7.05 18.19
CA ASP A 219 4.10 7.82 17.02
C ASP A 219 4.99 7.60 15.78
N GLY A 220 6.00 6.74 15.90
CA GLY A 220 6.97 6.46 14.84
C GLY A 220 6.43 5.52 13.78
N THR A 221 7.13 5.50 12.65
CA THR A 221 6.90 4.58 11.53
C THR A 221 7.46 3.19 11.84
N PHE A 222 7.02 2.20 11.08
CA PHE A 222 7.60 0.86 11.16
C PHE A 222 8.88 0.79 10.32
N ARG A 223 9.97 0.30 10.93
CA ARG A 223 11.22 -0.01 10.24
C ARG A 223 11.38 -1.50 10.04
N TYR A 224 11.90 -1.86 8.88
CA TYR A 224 12.34 -3.22 8.61
C TYR A 224 13.55 -3.56 9.49
N LEU A 225 13.51 -4.73 10.12
CA LEU A 225 14.55 -5.18 11.04
C LEU A 225 15.68 -5.96 10.35
N GLY A 226 15.52 -6.31 9.07
CA GLY A 226 16.33 -7.36 8.46
C GLY A 226 15.78 -8.77 8.76
N GLY A 227 16.44 -9.78 8.22
CA GLY A 227 16.17 -11.19 8.50
C GLY A 227 15.19 -11.88 7.56
N TYR A 228 14.31 -11.16 6.86
CA TYR A 228 13.37 -11.78 5.91
C TYR A 228 14.11 -12.34 4.69
N TRP A 229 14.99 -11.55 4.09
CA TRP A 229 15.73 -11.95 2.88
C TRP A 229 16.75 -13.04 3.18
N GLU A 230 17.39 -12.99 4.34
CA GLU A 230 18.35 -13.97 4.83
C GLU A 230 17.66 -15.31 5.14
N ALA A 231 16.50 -15.27 5.81
CA ALA A 231 15.66 -16.45 6.03
C ALA A 231 15.18 -17.06 4.70
N ARG A 232 14.81 -16.20 3.74
CA ARG A 232 14.40 -16.61 2.39
C ARG A 232 15.51 -17.29 1.61
N GLU A 233 16.72 -16.74 1.65
CA GLU A 233 17.89 -17.32 0.98
C GLU A 233 18.24 -18.70 1.53
N GLN A 234 18.13 -18.87 2.84
CA GLN A 234 18.37 -20.14 3.52
C GLN A 234 17.17 -21.09 3.51
N MET A 235 16.00 -20.65 3.05
CA MET A 235 14.71 -21.36 3.13
C MET A 235 14.35 -21.81 4.55
N LYS A 236 14.72 -21.03 5.58
CA LYS A 236 14.47 -21.35 6.98
C LYS A 236 13.31 -20.52 7.52
N TRP A 237 12.20 -21.21 7.78
CA TRP A 237 10.97 -20.60 8.29
C TRP A 237 10.54 -21.17 9.63
N ASP A 238 11.43 -21.85 10.36
CA ASP A 238 11.12 -22.60 11.59
C ASP A 238 10.45 -21.72 12.66
N ASP A 239 10.79 -20.43 12.68
CA ASP A 239 10.20 -19.46 13.61
C ASP A 239 8.92 -18.78 13.09
N CYS A 240 8.52 -19.03 11.83
CA CYS A 240 7.31 -18.48 11.25
C CYS A 240 6.11 -19.40 11.53
N MET A 241 5.15 -18.92 12.31
CA MET A 241 3.91 -19.65 12.58
C MET A 241 3.10 -19.83 11.30
N ASP A 242 2.57 -21.03 11.08
CA ASP A 242 1.56 -21.27 10.04
C ASP A 242 0.20 -20.74 10.50
N ILE A 243 -0.16 -19.57 9.96
CA ILE A 243 -1.41 -18.87 10.27
C ILE A 243 -2.59 -19.33 9.40
N PHE A 244 -2.35 -20.19 8.39
CA PHE A 244 -3.39 -20.68 7.49
C PHE A 244 -3.78 -22.14 7.72
N GLY A 245 -2.91 -22.92 8.36
CA GLY A 245 -3.10 -24.34 8.67
C GLY A 245 -4.39 -24.68 9.43
N GLU A 246 -4.78 -25.95 9.34
CA GLU A 246 -5.88 -26.52 10.12
C GLU A 246 -5.41 -26.94 11.52
N PHE A 247 -6.34 -26.95 12.48
CA PHE A 247 -6.08 -27.37 13.87
C PHE A 247 -6.06 -28.89 14.01
#